data_AF-A0A1S1T8J1-F1
#
_entry.id   AF-A0A1S1T8J1-F1
#
_cell.length_a   1.000
_cell.length_b   1.000
_cell.length_c   1.000
_cell.angle_alpha   90.00
_cell.angle_beta   90.00
_cell.angle_gamma   90.00
#
_symmetry.space_group_name_H-M   'P 1'
#
loop_
_entity.id
_entity.type
_entity.pdbx_description
1 polymer ?
#
loop_
_entity_poly.entity_id
_entity_poly.type
_entity_poly.pdbx_seq_one_letter_code
_entity_poly.pdbx_strand_id
1 'polypeptide(L)'
;MTVFVGIGAALLLSGCVATVQPPRPLPVAPYTYLSLNACKAYGSDIVECQLDYLGNFGRQRLGPVQQKSSPIGIGNQDYQYQVSSCMPMQRVQKELPIYLCDIYGARSGADAGSVFIKGGTAVRLARVLGDPEQLRYRWKPDVWSRVRG
;
A
#
# COMPACT_ATOMS: atom_id res chain seq x y z
N MET A 1 56.51 28.15 42.42
CA MET A 1 55.72 28.46 41.20
C MET A 1 56.38 27.77 40.03
N THR A 2 55.74 26.74 39.49
CA THR A 2 55.85 26.30 38.09
C THR A 2 54.69 25.35 37.84
N VAL A 3 53.80 25.73 36.92
CA VAL A 3 52.63 24.99 36.46
C VAL A 3 53.03 24.32 35.14
N PHE A 4 52.77 23.02 34.99
CA PHE A 4 52.72 22.40 33.66
C PHE A 4 51.42 21.60 33.54
N VAL A 5 50.56 22.14 32.68
CA VAL A 5 49.29 21.59 32.21
C VAL A 5 49.60 20.46 31.23
N GLY A 6 49.14 19.24 31.51
CA GLY A 6 49.18 18.12 30.57
C GLY A 6 47.77 17.80 30.08
N ILE A 7 47.41 18.32 28.91
CA ILE A 7 46.19 17.96 28.18
C ILE A 7 46.48 16.77 27.26
N GLY A 8 45.59 15.79 27.27
CA GLY A 8 45.15 15.15 26.04
C GLY A 8 45.57 13.69 25.81
N ALA A 9 44.60 12.78 25.87
CA ALA A 9 44.18 11.99 24.71
C ALA A 9 42.98 11.11 25.12
N ALA A 10 41.77 11.71 25.11
CA ALA A 10 40.56 10.90 25.12
C ALA A 10 40.39 10.33 23.69
N LEU A 11 40.73 9.06 23.53
CA LEU A 11 40.45 8.30 22.32
C LEU A 11 38.92 8.18 22.18
N LEU A 12 38.34 9.04 21.34
CA LEU A 12 36.95 8.89 20.90
C LEU A 12 36.88 7.63 20.02
N LEU A 13 36.43 6.53 20.62
CA LEU A 13 35.99 5.34 19.90
C LEU A 13 34.78 5.72 19.04
N SER A 14 35.01 6.09 17.79
CA SER A 14 33.96 6.24 16.79
C SER A 14 33.42 4.85 16.42
N GLY A 15 32.47 4.34 17.20
CA GLY A 15 31.67 3.19 16.80
C GLY A 15 30.77 3.60 15.64
N CYS A 16 31.01 3.07 14.46
CA CYS A 16 30.02 3.07 13.39
C CYS A 16 28.80 2.30 13.87
N VAL A 17 27.81 3.01 14.43
CA VAL A 17 26.45 2.49 14.54
C VAL A 17 25.94 2.45 13.12
N ALA A 18 26.25 1.37 12.40
CA ALA A 18 25.43 0.96 11.28
C ALA A 18 24.06 0.70 11.89
N THR A 19 23.13 1.64 11.73
CA THR A 19 21.72 1.39 11.98
C THR A 19 21.35 0.24 11.06
N VAL A 20 21.38 -0.98 11.60
CA VAL A 20 20.82 -2.15 10.93
C VAL A 20 19.34 -1.79 10.79
N GLN A 21 18.94 -1.30 9.60
CA GLN A 21 17.53 -1.14 9.31
C GLN A 21 16.89 -2.49 9.64
N PRO A 22 15.90 -2.54 10.55
CA PRO A 22 15.23 -3.79 10.83
C PRO A 22 14.73 -4.36 9.49
N PRO A 23 14.94 -5.66 9.21
CA PRO A 23 14.49 -6.27 7.98
C PRO A 23 13.00 -5.97 7.83
N ARG A 24 12.67 -5.35 6.69
CA ARG A 24 11.29 -4.96 6.36
C ARG A 24 10.38 -6.16 6.59
N PRO A 25 9.27 -6.02 7.34
CA PRO A 25 8.26 -7.07 7.39
C PRO A 25 7.78 -7.29 5.96
N LEU A 26 8.14 -8.44 5.39
CA LEU A 26 7.57 -8.83 4.11
C LEU A 26 6.07 -8.99 4.35
N PRO A 27 5.21 -8.49 3.44
CA PRO A 27 3.80 -8.79 3.53
C PRO A 27 3.63 -10.31 3.66
N VAL A 28 2.59 -10.78 4.33
CA VAL A 28 2.24 -12.20 4.32
C VAL A 28 1.22 -12.42 3.20
N ALA A 29 1.16 -13.62 2.64
CA ALA A 29 0.09 -13.96 1.70
C ALA A 29 -1.29 -13.64 2.32
N PRO A 30 -2.24 -13.09 1.56
CA PRO A 30 -2.20 -12.85 0.11
C PRO A 30 -1.58 -11.49 -0.30
N TYR A 31 -1.16 -10.64 0.65
CA TYR A 31 -0.69 -9.27 0.38
C TYR A 31 0.66 -9.20 -0.31
N THR A 32 1.51 -10.23 -0.19
CA THR A 32 2.77 -10.39 -0.96
C THR A 32 2.57 -10.22 -2.46
N TYR A 33 1.40 -10.62 -2.94
CA TYR A 33 1.06 -10.65 -4.35
C TYR A 33 0.35 -9.38 -4.81
N LEU A 34 0.04 -8.44 -3.90
CA LEU A 34 -0.69 -7.21 -4.21
C LEU A 34 0.27 -6.02 -4.38
N SER A 35 0.15 -5.35 -5.52
CA SER A 35 0.96 -4.17 -5.84
C SER A 35 0.12 -3.08 -6.50
N LEU A 36 0.50 -1.84 -6.23
CA LEU A 36 0.05 -0.66 -6.97
C LEU A 36 1.12 -0.29 -7.98
N ASN A 37 0.75 -0.32 -9.26
CA ASN A 37 1.65 -0.05 -10.37
C ASN A 37 1.05 1.02 -11.28
N ALA A 38 1.83 1.46 -12.27
CA ALA A 38 1.36 2.37 -13.32
C ALA A 38 0.67 3.64 -12.76
N CYS A 39 1.20 4.18 -11.66
CA CYS A 39 0.63 5.34 -11.01
C CYS A 39 0.78 6.60 -11.87
N LYS A 40 -0.27 7.42 -11.88
CA LYS A 40 -0.33 8.72 -12.53
C LYS A 40 -0.77 9.76 -11.51
N ALA A 41 0.03 10.81 -11.38
CA ALA A 41 -0.34 11.96 -10.58
C ALA A 41 -1.21 12.92 -11.42
N TYR A 42 -2.31 13.39 -10.83
CA TYR A 42 -3.18 14.42 -11.37
C TYR A 42 -3.19 15.60 -10.40
N GLY A 43 -2.71 16.76 -10.85
CA GLY A 43 -2.57 17.92 -9.97
C GLY A 43 -1.55 17.67 -8.84
N SER A 44 -1.80 18.28 -7.68
CA SER A 44 -0.88 18.24 -6.53
C SER A 44 -1.22 17.19 -5.48
N ASP A 45 -2.41 16.59 -5.52
CA ASP A 45 -2.99 15.86 -4.39
C ASP A 45 -3.68 14.54 -4.75
N ILE A 46 -3.81 14.23 -6.05
CA ILE A 46 -4.48 13.02 -6.51
C ILE A 46 -3.47 12.14 -7.24
N VAL A 47 -3.31 10.91 -6.76
CA VAL A 47 -2.54 9.88 -7.46
C VAL A 47 -3.48 8.72 -7.76
N GLU A 48 -3.53 8.31 -9.03
CA GLU A 48 -4.28 7.13 -9.46
C GLU A 48 -3.31 6.02 -9.83
N CYS A 49 -3.47 4.85 -9.22
CA CYS A 49 -2.65 3.68 -9.50
C CYS A 49 -3.52 2.52 -9.98
N GLN A 50 -2.91 1.58 -10.70
CA GLN A 50 -3.51 0.31 -11.04
C GLN A 50 -3.18 -0.72 -9.94
N LEU A 51 -4.20 -1.27 -9.28
CA LEU A 51 -4.05 -2.39 -8.35
C LEU A 51 -3.98 -3.71 -9.13
N ASP A 52 -2.94 -4.47 -8.85
CA ASP A 52 -2.67 -5.77 -9.45
C ASP A 52 -2.45 -6.86 -8.40
N TYR A 53 -2.87 -8.07 -8.75
CA TYR A 53 -2.61 -9.29 -7.98
C TYR A 53 -1.77 -10.26 -8.81
N LEU A 54 -0.60 -10.65 -8.32
CA LEU A 54 0.30 -11.62 -8.94
C LEU A 54 0.12 -12.99 -8.28
N GLY A 55 -0.98 -13.66 -8.61
CA GLY A 55 -1.25 -15.00 -8.11
C GLY A 55 -0.56 -16.11 -8.93
N ASN A 56 -0.81 -17.36 -8.53
CA ASN A 56 -0.28 -18.54 -9.20
C ASN A 56 -0.71 -18.67 -10.68
N PHE A 57 -1.83 -18.05 -11.06
CA PHE A 57 -2.37 -18.07 -12.42
C PHE A 57 -1.93 -16.87 -13.27
N GLY A 58 -0.95 -16.10 -12.81
CA GLY A 58 -0.44 -14.91 -13.48
C GLY A 58 -0.96 -13.60 -12.89
N ARG A 59 -0.67 -12.49 -13.60
CA ARG A 59 -1.02 -11.14 -13.17
C ARG A 59 -2.47 -10.83 -13.51
N GLN A 60 -3.28 -10.57 -12.48
CA GLN A 60 -4.65 -10.12 -12.59
C GLN A 60 -4.76 -8.62 -12.27
N ARG A 61 -5.31 -7.85 -13.22
CA ARG A 61 -5.63 -6.44 -13.01
C ARG A 61 -6.91 -6.32 -12.18
N LEU A 62 -6.80 -5.85 -10.95
CA LEU A 62 -7.95 -5.63 -10.07
C LEU A 62 -8.61 -4.28 -10.33
N GLY A 63 -7.90 -3.30 -10.87
CA GLY A 63 -8.49 -2.03 -11.36
C GLY A 63 -7.85 -0.79 -10.74
N PRO A 64 -8.34 0.40 -11.12
CA PRO A 64 -7.79 1.65 -10.62
C PRO A 64 -8.12 1.86 -9.14
N VAL A 65 -7.22 2.52 -8.44
CA VAL A 65 -7.37 3.03 -7.08
C VAL A 65 -6.86 4.46 -7.04
N GLN A 66 -7.56 5.30 -6.29
CA GLN A 66 -7.18 6.70 -6.11
C GLN A 66 -6.72 6.92 -4.67
N GLN A 67 -5.52 7.47 -4.54
CA GLN A 67 -4.97 7.92 -3.28
C GLN A 67 -5.14 9.44 -3.22
N LYS A 68 -5.88 9.90 -2.21
CA LYS A 68 -5.96 11.32 -1.86
C LYS A 68 -4.93 11.57 -0.78
N SER A 69 -3.67 11.67 -1.18
CA SER A 69 -2.58 12.04 -0.27
C SER A 69 -1.75 13.12 -0.92
N SER A 70 -1.37 14.13 -0.14
CA SER A 70 -0.14 14.87 -0.44
C SER A 70 0.97 13.84 -0.60
N PRO A 71 1.80 13.88 -1.66
CA PRO A 71 2.90 12.95 -1.81
C PRO A 71 3.86 13.13 -0.63
N ILE A 72 3.64 12.39 0.46
CA ILE A 72 4.60 12.27 1.55
C ILE A 72 5.67 11.33 1.01
N GLY A 73 6.61 11.95 0.32
CA GLY A 73 7.59 11.30 -0.51
C GLY A 73 8.14 12.32 -1.49
N ILE A 74 9.07 13.14 -1.01
CA ILE A 74 9.91 13.96 -1.86
C ILE A 74 10.64 13.00 -2.80
N GLY A 75 10.16 12.86 -4.04
CA GLY A 75 10.84 12.08 -5.07
C GLY A 75 9.89 11.29 -5.95
N ASN A 76 9.83 11.69 -7.22
CA ASN A 76 9.24 10.99 -8.37
C ASN A 76 9.79 9.56 -8.63
N GLN A 77 10.34 8.87 -7.63
CA GLN A 77 11.18 7.69 -7.84
C GLN A 77 10.44 6.36 -7.58
N ASP A 78 9.36 6.37 -6.78
CA ASP A 78 8.62 5.17 -6.41
C ASP A 78 7.12 5.26 -6.76
N TYR A 79 6.77 5.33 -8.06
CA TYR A 79 5.39 5.14 -8.55
C TYR A 79 4.94 3.66 -8.54
N GLN A 80 5.59 2.87 -7.70
CA GLN A 80 5.32 1.47 -7.51
C GLN A 80 5.26 1.22 -6.01
N TYR A 81 4.12 0.73 -5.54
CA TYR A 81 3.89 0.47 -4.13
C TYR A 81 3.55 -1.00 -3.91
N GLN A 82 3.98 -1.52 -2.77
CA GLN A 82 3.60 -2.84 -2.28
C GLN A 82 2.52 -2.65 -1.22
N VAL A 83 1.48 -3.48 -1.28
CA VAL A 83 0.46 -3.54 -0.23
C VAL A 83 0.96 -4.43 0.90
N SER A 84 0.91 -3.97 2.15
CA SER A 84 1.28 -4.76 3.33
C SER A 84 0.10 -5.44 4.00
N SER A 85 -1.02 -4.73 4.08
CA SER A 85 -2.21 -5.10 4.85
C SER A 85 -3.43 -4.39 4.28
N CYS A 86 -4.61 -5.01 4.43
CA CYS A 86 -5.88 -4.38 4.11
C CYS A 86 -6.89 -4.67 5.23
N MET A 87 -7.49 -3.63 5.79
CA MET A 87 -8.59 -3.75 6.74
C MET A 87 -9.93 -3.45 6.06
N PRO A 88 -10.97 -4.28 6.28
CA PRO A 88 -12.31 -3.96 5.80
C PRO A 88 -12.86 -2.77 6.59
N MET A 89 -13.39 -1.78 5.87
CA MET A 89 -14.04 -0.62 6.45
C MET A 89 -15.55 -0.83 6.55
N GLN A 90 -16.22 -0.02 7.38
CA GLN A 90 -17.67 -0.06 7.54
C GLN A 90 -18.35 0.15 6.18
N ARG A 91 -19.19 -0.81 5.79
CA ARG A 91 -19.91 -0.80 4.51
C ARG A 91 -21.24 -0.07 4.69
N VAL A 92 -21.56 0.84 3.78
CA VAL A 92 -22.90 1.43 3.70
C VAL A 92 -23.88 0.43 3.07
N GLN A 93 -23.43 -0.30 2.05
CA GLN A 93 -24.16 -1.41 1.44
C GLN A 93 -23.35 -2.68 1.61
N LYS A 94 -23.97 -3.75 2.09
CA LYS A 94 -23.30 -5.00 2.44
C LYS A 94 -22.51 -5.59 1.27
N GLU A 95 -23.06 -5.42 0.07
CA GLU A 95 -22.56 -5.90 -1.22
C GLU A 95 -21.36 -5.10 -1.75
N LEU A 96 -21.10 -3.91 -1.21
CA LEU A 96 -20.06 -3.00 -1.68
C LEU A 96 -18.94 -2.89 -0.65
N PRO A 97 -17.90 -3.73 -0.75
CA PRO A 97 -16.78 -3.71 0.17
C PRO A 97 -15.97 -2.43 0.01
N ILE A 98 -15.39 -1.99 1.11
CA ILE A 98 -14.44 -0.89 1.18
C ILE A 98 -13.26 -1.42 1.97
N TYR A 99 -12.05 -1.22 1.47
CA TYR A 99 -10.83 -1.55 2.18
C TYR A 99 -9.97 -0.31 2.37
N LEU A 100 -9.31 -0.23 3.52
CA LEU A 100 -8.18 0.66 3.75
C LEU A 100 -6.93 -0.22 3.76
N CYS A 101 -6.03 0.02 2.82
CA CYS A 101 -4.82 -0.78 2.68
C CYS A 101 -3.58 0.05 2.90
N ASP A 102 -2.65 -0.45 3.71
CA ASP A 102 -1.37 0.19 3.97
C ASP A 102 -0.40 -0.14 2.84
N ILE A 103 0.37 0.85 2.44
CA ILE A 103 1.26 0.79 1.29
C ILE A 103 2.64 1.30 1.63
N TYR A 104 3.62 0.69 0.99
CA TYR A 104 5.03 1.04 1.14
C TYR A 104 5.66 1.14 -0.24
N GLY A 105 6.64 2.04 -0.41
CA GLY A 105 7.43 2.11 -1.64
C GLY A 105 8.02 0.74 -1.99
N ALA A 106 7.80 0.27 -3.21
CA ALA A 106 8.23 -1.08 -3.60
C ALA A 106 9.76 -1.24 -3.54
N ARG A 107 10.51 -0.18 -3.90
CA ARG A 107 11.97 -0.17 -3.88
C ARG A 107 12.55 0.38 -2.59
N SER A 108 12.08 1.56 -2.14
CA SER A 108 12.58 2.18 -0.91
C SER A 108 12.15 1.47 0.37
N GLY A 109 11.02 0.76 0.35
CA GLY A 109 10.39 0.23 1.56
C GLY A 109 9.90 1.31 2.51
N ALA A 110 9.93 2.59 2.10
CA ALA A 110 9.43 3.70 2.90
C ALA A 110 7.90 3.59 3.04
N ASP A 111 7.40 3.96 4.22
CA ASP A 111 5.95 4.08 4.43
C ASP A 111 5.39 5.11 3.44
N ALA A 112 4.39 4.69 2.66
CA ALA A 112 3.70 5.50 1.67
C ALA A 112 2.26 5.81 2.09
N GLY A 113 1.91 5.51 3.34
CA GLY A 113 0.60 5.73 3.94
C GLY A 113 -0.40 4.64 3.57
N SER A 114 -1.67 5.03 3.40
CA SER A 114 -2.76 4.10 3.12
C SER A 114 -3.60 4.56 1.94
N VAL A 115 -4.21 3.60 1.24
CA VAL A 115 -5.12 3.83 0.10
C VAL A 115 -6.50 3.26 0.37
N PHE A 116 -7.53 3.98 -0.06
CA PHE A 116 -8.90 3.47 -0.04
C PHE A 116 -9.22 2.72 -1.34
N ILE A 117 -9.68 1.49 -1.21
CA ILE A 117 -10.12 0.65 -2.33
C ILE A 117 -11.63 0.51 -2.23
N LYS A 118 -12.32 0.95 -3.28
CA LYS A 118 -13.80 1.02 -3.35
C LYS A 118 -14.32 0.48 -4.69
N GLY A 119 -15.64 0.32 -4.78
CA GLY A 119 -16.34 -0.01 -6.03
C GLY A 119 -15.94 -1.35 -6.63
N GLY A 120 -15.90 -1.44 -7.96
CA GLY A 120 -15.58 -2.70 -8.67
C GLY A 120 -14.18 -3.25 -8.38
N THR A 121 -13.20 -2.38 -8.09
CA THR A 121 -11.85 -2.80 -7.67
C THR A 121 -11.89 -3.50 -6.31
N ALA A 122 -12.66 -2.95 -5.35
CA ALA A 122 -12.84 -3.57 -4.04
C ALA A 122 -13.58 -4.91 -4.12
N VAL A 123 -14.58 -5.04 -5.00
CA VAL A 123 -15.27 -6.31 -5.25
C VAL A 123 -14.31 -7.38 -5.76
N ARG A 124 -13.42 -7.04 -6.71
CA ARG A 124 -12.43 -7.98 -7.24
C ARG A 124 -11.37 -8.33 -6.19
N LEU A 125 -10.91 -7.34 -5.42
CA LEU A 125 -10.00 -7.57 -4.30
C LEU A 125 -10.61 -8.50 -3.24
N ALA A 126 -11.87 -8.27 -2.87
CA ALA A 126 -12.55 -9.11 -1.88
C ALA A 126 -12.60 -10.58 -2.30
N ARG A 127 -12.83 -10.87 -3.59
CA ARG A 127 -12.78 -12.24 -4.12
C ARG A 127 -11.38 -12.85 -4.02
N VAL A 128 -10.32 -12.07 -4.28
CA VAL A 128 -8.92 -12.51 -4.10
C VAL A 128 -8.61 -12.78 -2.63
N LEU A 129 -9.10 -11.94 -1.72
CA LEU A 129 -8.94 -12.11 -0.27
C LEU A 129 -9.85 -13.22 0.31
N GLY A 130 -10.66 -13.88 -0.52
CA GLY A 130 -11.52 -14.97 -0.10
C GLY A 130 -12.75 -14.53 0.71
N ASP A 131 -13.23 -13.29 0.55
CA ASP A 131 -14.44 -12.81 1.22
C ASP A 131 -15.65 -13.69 0.83
N PRO A 132 -16.22 -14.44 1.80
CA PRO A 132 -17.26 -15.42 1.51
C PRO A 132 -18.56 -14.77 1.00
N GLU A 133 -18.84 -13.52 1.39
CA GLU A 133 -20.03 -12.81 0.92
C GLU A 133 -19.87 -12.45 -0.55
N GLN A 134 -18.69 -11.97 -0.95
CA GLN A 134 -18.41 -11.58 -2.34
C GLN A 134 -18.25 -12.78 -3.28
N LEU A 135 -17.78 -13.91 -2.76
CA LEU A 135 -17.74 -15.18 -3.52
C LEU A 135 -19.14 -15.75 -3.76
N ARG A 136 -20.07 -15.57 -2.82
CA ARG A 136 -21.46 -16.03 -2.93
C ARG A 136 -22.37 -15.02 -3.63
N TYR A 137 -21.95 -13.75 -3.69
CA TYR A 137 -22.75 -12.68 -4.24
C TYR A 137 -22.99 -12.90 -5.75
N ARG A 138 -24.26 -13.05 -6.10
CA ARG A 138 -24.73 -12.98 -7.49
C ARG A 138 -25.27 -11.58 -7.71
N TRP A 139 -24.71 -10.88 -8.70
CA TRP A 139 -25.20 -9.57 -9.08
C TRP A 139 -26.69 -9.67 -9.42
N LYS A 140 -27.49 -8.84 -8.75
CA LYS A 140 -28.88 -8.63 -9.11
C LYS A 140 -28.96 -7.28 -9.81
N PRO A 141 -29.67 -7.19 -10.95
CA PRO A 141 -29.97 -5.91 -11.55
C PRO A 141 -30.65 -5.02 -10.52
N ASP A 142 -30.19 -3.78 -10.45
CA ASP A 142 -30.89 -2.75 -9.72
C ASP A 142 -32.31 -2.57 -10.30
N VAL A 143 -33.26 -2.22 -9.45
CA VAL A 143 -34.68 -1.99 -9.83
C VAL A 143 -34.79 -0.85 -10.84
N TRP A 144 -33.84 0.10 -10.83
CA TRP A 144 -33.75 1.17 -11.84
C TRP A 144 -32.82 0.83 -13.01
N SER A 145 -32.19 -0.36 -13.04
CA SER A 145 -31.37 -0.76 -14.17
C SER A 145 -32.24 -1.04 -15.39
N ARG A 146 -31.98 -0.31 -16.48
CA ARG A 146 -32.69 -0.47 -17.76
C ARG A 146 -32.12 -1.59 -18.62
N VAL A 147 -31.06 -2.26 -18.15
CA VAL A 147 -30.37 -3.33 -18.88
C VAL A 147 -31.09 -4.63 -18.56
N ARG A 148 -31.77 -5.21 -19.56
CA ARG A 148 -32.36 -6.55 -19.43
C ARG A 148 -31.23 -7.57 -19.49
N GLY A 149 -31.10 -8.36 -18.43
CA GLY A 149 -30.16 -9.49 -18.34
C GLY A 149 -30.63 -10.69 -19.14
#